data_AF-A0A850QDB9-F1
#
_entry.id   AF-A0A850QDB9-F1
#
_cell.length_a   1.000
_cell.length_b   1.000
_cell.length_c   1.000
_cell.angle_alpha   90.00
_cell.angle_beta   90.00
_cell.angle_gamma   90.00
#
_symmetry.space_group_name_H-M   'P 1'
#
loop_
_entity.id
_entity.type
_entity.pdbx_description
1 polymer ?
#
loop_
_entity_poly.entity_id
_entity_poly.type
_entity_poly.pdbx_seq_one_letter_code
_entity_poly.pdbx_strand_id
1 'polypeptide(L)'
;MTPGWFNDLLLHNHQLLVFGNVLLQQLGLPVPAVPTMMLNASRMSSLYGLASLLGAAVAASLLADLVWYQAGKIFGYRVLKFLCKMSINPGSCVNQTEIRFARWGMWSLVVGKFIPGFSTVAPPVAGAIGMSRARFLLASAIGAALWAGLALFAGYALQTQIDAGIALLSAHGIKIIAVFVLILAGWLVWKIWQKRRFETLASIPHISANELLQLKLLGQMPQVIDLRSHALIRETGAFPDALVTHASHVGELASQLDQGQAIVTFCACPADAGAIQAAHTLQKLGFTDVRPLEGGFEAWNQLAATHPGLLIPVVA
;
A
#
# COMPACT_ATOMS: atom_id res chain seq x y z
N MET A 1 -16.33 33.62 2.24
CA MET A 1 -16.33 34.50 1.07
C MET A 1 -15.30 33.95 0.09
N THR A 2 -15.72 33.20 -0.93
CA THR A 2 -14.79 32.81 -2.00
C THR A 2 -14.39 34.08 -2.76
N PRO A 3 -13.10 34.27 -3.10
CA PRO A 3 -12.67 35.42 -3.88
C PRO A 3 -13.48 35.52 -5.18
N GLY A 4 -13.84 36.74 -5.61
CA GLY A 4 -14.67 36.95 -6.83
C GLY A 4 -14.12 36.26 -8.08
N TRP A 5 -12.78 36.21 -8.23
CA TRP A 5 -12.10 35.50 -9.32
C TRP A 5 -12.38 33.99 -9.34
N PHE A 6 -12.63 33.37 -8.18
CA PHE A 6 -12.94 31.93 -8.08
C PHE A 6 -14.35 31.65 -8.57
N ASN A 7 -15.31 32.54 -8.25
CA ASN A 7 -16.68 32.44 -8.74
C ASN A 7 -16.75 32.75 -10.25
N ASP A 8 -15.99 33.71 -10.76
CA ASP A 8 -15.95 34.02 -12.20
C ASP A 8 -15.32 32.88 -13.02
N LEU A 9 -14.26 32.24 -12.51
CA LEU A 9 -13.66 31.06 -13.13
C LEU A 9 -14.63 29.86 -13.14
N LEU A 10 -15.39 29.67 -12.06
CA LEU A 10 -16.41 28.62 -11.93
C LEU A 10 -17.64 28.84 -12.83
N LEU A 11 -18.01 30.09 -13.08
CA LEU A 11 -19.26 30.44 -13.78
C LEU A 11 -19.09 30.71 -15.28
N HIS A 12 -17.90 31.14 -15.74
CA HIS A 12 -17.72 31.55 -17.14
C HIS A 12 -16.79 30.64 -17.95
N ASN A 13 -15.91 29.85 -17.32
CA ASN A 13 -14.88 29.07 -18.05
C ASN A 13 -14.78 27.61 -17.59
N HIS A 14 -15.87 26.85 -17.77
CA HIS A 14 -15.95 25.43 -17.44
C HIS A 14 -14.80 24.59 -18.02
N GLN A 15 -14.33 24.91 -19.23
CA GLN A 15 -13.23 24.22 -19.90
C GLN A 15 -11.90 24.47 -19.20
N LEU A 16 -11.59 25.72 -18.83
CA LEU A 16 -10.33 26.06 -18.15
C LEU A 16 -10.27 25.43 -16.76
N LEU A 17 -11.41 25.37 -16.06
CA LEU A 17 -11.49 24.73 -14.75
C LEU A 17 -11.26 23.22 -14.85
N VAL A 18 -11.92 22.54 -15.80
CA VAL A 18 -11.69 21.11 -16.04
C VAL A 18 -10.25 20.86 -16.48
N PHE A 19 -9.73 21.66 -17.42
CA PHE A 19 -8.35 21.55 -17.89
C PHE A 19 -7.35 21.70 -16.73
N GLY A 20 -7.45 22.78 -15.95
CA GLY A 20 -6.54 23.05 -14.84
C GLY A 20 -6.61 21.97 -13.76
N ASN A 21 -7.81 21.53 -13.39
CA ASN A 21 -7.97 20.52 -12.34
C ASN A 21 -7.43 19.15 -12.79
N VAL A 22 -7.73 18.73 -14.03
CA VAL A 22 -7.18 17.49 -14.59
C VAL A 22 -5.66 17.58 -14.70
N LEU A 23 -5.11 18.70 -15.17
CA LEU A 23 -3.66 18.91 -15.28
C LEU A 23 -2.98 18.76 -13.93
N LEU A 24 -3.49 19.44 -12.89
CA LEU A 24 -2.95 19.38 -11.54
C LEU A 24 -3.05 17.96 -10.97
N GLN A 25 -4.19 17.27 -11.16
CA GLN A 25 -4.33 15.89 -10.68
C GLN A 25 -3.32 14.96 -11.34
N GLN A 26 -3.15 15.06 -12.66
CA GLN A 26 -2.23 14.19 -13.41
C GLN A 26 -0.75 14.52 -13.14
N LEU A 27 -0.45 15.76 -12.71
CA LEU A 27 0.87 16.13 -12.16
C LEU A 27 1.09 15.62 -10.72
N GLY A 28 0.11 14.94 -10.13
CA GLY A 28 0.24 14.28 -8.82
C GLY A 28 -0.30 15.08 -7.63
N LEU A 29 -0.98 16.20 -7.86
CA LEU A 29 -1.65 16.91 -6.77
C LEU A 29 -2.94 16.18 -6.36
N PRO A 30 -3.26 16.10 -5.06
CA PRO A 30 -4.47 15.43 -4.57
C PRO A 30 -5.71 16.32 -4.74
N VAL A 31 -6.08 16.61 -6.00
CA VAL A 31 -7.25 17.42 -6.36
C VAL A 31 -8.36 16.55 -6.95
N PRO A 32 -9.65 16.88 -6.71
CA PRO A 32 -10.77 16.04 -7.12
C PRO A 32 -11.20 16.30 -8.58
N ALA A 33 -10.42 15.87 -9.58
CA ALA A 33 -10.76 16.16 -10.98
C ALA A 33 -12.05 15.45 -11.45
N VAL A 34 -12.27 14.19 -11.04
CA VAL A 34 -13.48 13.43 -11.43
C VAL A 34 -14.76 14.12 -10.91
N PRO A 35 -14.90 14.48 -9.62
CA PRO A 35 -16.04 15.25 -9.15
C PRO A 35 -16.25 16.56 -9.90
N THR A 36 -15.19 17.34 -10.18
CA THR A 36 -15.35 18.57 -10.99
C THR A 36 -15.79 18.30 -12.42
N MET A 37 -15.28 17.25 -13.08
CA MET A 37 -15.70 16.88 -14.42
C MET A 37 -17.18 16.49 -14.43
N MET A 38 -17.60 15.62 -13.51
CA MET A 38 -18.99 15.20 -13.38
C MET A 38 -19.93 16.40 -13.13
N LEU A 39 -19.52 17.30 -12.24
CA LEU A 39 -20.27 18.50 -11.87
C LEU A 39 -20.40 19.52 -13.02
N ASN A 40 -19.37 19.67 -13.86
CA ASN A 40 -19.46 20.55 -15.02
C ASN A 40 -20.24 19.89 -16.15
N ALA A 41 -20.10 18.58 -16.35
CA ALA A 41 -20.88 17.83 -17.33
C ALA A 41 -22.37 17.78 -17.00
N SER A 42 -22.75 17.74 -15.72
CA SER A 42 -24.16 17.73 -15.32
C SER A 42 -24.91 19.02 -15.67
N ARG A 43 -24.17 20.12 -15.88
CA ARG A 43 -24.72 21.43 -16.28
C ARG A 43 -24.71 21.65 -17.79
N MET A 44 -24.15 20.74 -18.57
CA MET A 44 -24.12 20.87 -20.02
C MET A 44 -25.44 20.37 -20.61
N SER A 45 -26.04 21.18 -21.47
CA SER A 45 -27.25 20.82 -22.23
C SER A 45 -26.98 20.36 -23.66
N SER A 46 -25.74 20.47 -24.14
CA SER A 46 -25.36 20.15 -25.52
C SER A 46 -24.20 19.16 -25.59
N LEU A 47 -24.22 18.31 -26.62
CA LEU A 47 -23.11 17.40 -26.94
C LEU A 47 -21.83 18.16 -27.29
N TYR A 48 -21.95 19.35 -27.89
CA TYR A 48 -20.81 20.23 -28.15
C TYR A 48 -20.12 20.65 -26.84
N GLY A 49 -20.90 21.01 -25.82
CA GLY A 49 -20.37 21.33 -24.49
C GLY A 49 -19.58 20.17 -23.91
N LEU A 50 -20.14 18.95 -23.92
CA LEU A 50 -19.45 17.74 -23.46
C LEU A 50 -18.18 17.43 -24.25
N ALA A 51 -18.22 17.55 -25.57
CA ALA A 51 -17.05 17.35 -26.43
C ALA A 51 -15.94 18.36 -26.10
N SER A 52 -16.29 19.62 -25.82
CA SER A 52 -15.34 20.65 -25.42
C SER A 52 -14.68 20.34 -24.06
N LEU A 53 -15.45 19.85 -23.08
CA LEU A 53 -14.93 19.42 -21.77
C LEU A 53 -14.03 18.19 -21.91
N LEU A 54 -14.42 17.24 -22.76
CA LEU A 54 -13.61 16.05 -23.05
C LEU A 54 -12.29 16.44 -23.70
N GLY A 55 -12.32 17.32 -24.70
CA GLY A 55 -11.12 17.85 -25.34
C GLY A 55 -10.18 18.54 -24.34
N ALA A 56 -10.74 19.37 -23.45
CA ALA A 56 -9.98 20.03 -22.39
C ALA A 56 -9.33 19.02 -21.42
N ALA A 57 -10.08 18.03 -20.95
CA ALA A 57 -9.57 16.99 -20.04
C ALA A 57 -8.50 16.12 -20.69
N VAL A 58 -8.69 15.71 -21.95
CA VAL A 58 -7.72 14.91 -22.70
C VAL A 58 -6.44 15.71 -22.94
N ALA A 59 -6.54 16.97 -23.37
CA ALA A 59 -5.38 17.84 -23.57
C ALA A 59 -4.59 18.04 -22.28
N ALA A 60 -5.27 18.35 -21.17
CA ALA A 60 -4.64 18.48 -19.85
C ALA A 60 -3.91 17.20 -19.43
N SER A 61 -4.57 16.05 -19.58
CA SER A 61 -3.97 14.76 -19.24
C SER A 61 -2.75 14.47 -20.09
N LEU A 62 -2.81 14.68 -21.41
CA LEU A 62 -1.68 14.44 -22.30
C LEU A 62 -0.49 15.32 -22.00
N LEU A 63 -0.72 16.59 -21.63
CA LEU A 63 0.36 17.50 -21.24
C LEU A 63 1.06 17.03 -19.96
N ALA A 64 0.32 16.65 -18.93
CA ALA A 64 0.91 16.10 -17.70
C ALA A 64 1.64 14.77 -17.97
N ASP A 65 1.01 13.85 -18.71
CA ASP A 65 1.58 12.55 -19.04
C ASP A 65 2.89 12.72 -19.84
N LEU A 66 2.96 13.69 -20.76
CA LEU A 66 4.17 14.02 -21.52
C LEU A 66 5.29 14.54 -20.62
N VAL A 67 4.99 15.41 -19.64
CA VAL A 67 5.98 15.88 -18.67
C VAL A 67 6.60 14.70 -17.94
N TRP A 68 5.76 13.79 -17.45
CA TRP A 68 6.23 12.60 -16.74
C TRP A 68 6.98 11.61 -17.63
N TYR A 69 6.49 11.36 -18.84
CA TYR A 69 7.16 10.52 -19.82
C TYR A 69 8.54 11.06 -20.19
N GLN A 70 8.67 12.38 -20.40
CA GLN A 70 9.93 13.00 -20.73
C GLN A 70 10.90 12.97 -19.52
N ALA A 71 10.37 13.15 -18.30
CA ALA A 71 11.16 12.95 -17.08
C ALA A 71 11.67 11.51 -16.96
N GLY A 72 10.82 10.52 -17.22
CA GLY A 72 11.21 9.11 -17.27
C GLY A 72 12.26 8.81 -18.34
N LYS A 73 12.15 9.43 -19.52
CA LYS A 73 13.11 9.26 -20.62
C LYS A 73 14.48 9.88 -20.32
N ILE A 74 14.54 11.01 -19.60
CA ILE A 74 15.79 11.72 -19.28
C ILE A 74 16.47 11.12 -18.04
N PHE A 75 15.68 10.87 -16.98
CA PHE A 75 16.21 10.51 -15.66
C PHE A 75 16.09 9.01 -15.33
N GLY A 76 15.41 8.23 -16.18
CA GLY A 76 15.26 6.78 -16.04
C GLY A 76 14.67 6.37 -14.69
N TYR A 77 15.24 5.32 -14.12
CA TYR A 77 14.81 4.74 -12.84
C TYR A 77 14.93 5.68 -11.62
N ARG A 78 15.63 6.83 -11.72
CA ARG A 78 15.73 7.79 -10.60
C ARG A 78 14.39 8.46 -10.29
N VAL A 79 13.60 8.78 -11.31
CA VAL A 79 12.23 9.32 -11.14
C VAL A 79 11.33 8.28 -10.49
N LEU A 80 11.48 7.03 -10.87
CA LEU A 80 10.71 5.93 -10.32
C LEU A 80 11.03 5.69 -8.84
N LYS A 81 12.31 5.76 -8.46
CA LYS A 81 12.74 5.69 -7.06
C LYS A 81 12.19 6.86 -6.23
N PHE A 82 12.10 8.06 -6.81
CA PHE A 82 11.49 9.22 -6.14
C PHE A 82 9.98 9.03 -5.91
N LEU A 83 9.24 8.63 -6.94
CA LEU A 83 7.79 8.40 -6.87
C LEU A 83 7.45 7.21 -5.95
N CYS A 84 8.21 6.11 -6.03
CA CYS A 84 8.00 4.92 -5.20
C CYS A 84 8.54 5.09 -3.76
N LYS A 85 9.30 6.15 -3.43
CA LYS A 85 9.72 6.45 -2.04
C LYS A 85 8.54 6.83 -1.14
N MET A 86 7.46 7.36 -1.71
CA MET A 86 6.18 7.57 -0.99
C MET A 86 5.33 6.30 -0.86
N SER A 87 5.73 5.20 -1.48
CA SER A 87 5.02 3.91 -1.39
C SER A 87 5.57 3.07 -0.23
N ILE A 88 4.68 2.31 0.42
CA ILE A 88 4.96 1.45 1.58
C ILE A 88 6.03 0.38 1.26
N ASN A 89 6.23 0.03 -0.02
CA ASN A 89 7.31 -0.86 -0.46
C ASN A 89 7.93 -0.38 -1.79
N PRO A 90 9.05 0.36 -1.76
CA PRO A 90 9.67 0.95 -2.94
C PRO A 90 10.17 -0.08 -3.97
N GLY A 91 10.66 -1.24 -3.51
CA GLY A 91 11.20 -2.29 -4.40
C GLY A 91 10.10 -3.02 -5.17
N SER A 92 8.98 -3.31 -4.49
CA SER A 92 7.83 -3.97 -5.12
C SER A 92 7.09 -3.05 -6.10
N CYS A 93 7.05 -1.73 -5.83
CA CYS A 93 6.45 -0.71 -6.70
C CYS A 93 7.08 -0.68 -8.11
N VAL A 94 8.42 -0.72 -8.18
CA VAL A 94 9.17 -0.71 -9.45
C VAL A 94 8.95 -2.02 -10.20
N ASN A 95 9.21 -3.16 -9.55
CA ASN A 95 9.15 -4.48 -10.18
C ASN A 95 7.72 -4.83 -10.66
N GLN A 96 6.69 -4.56 -9.86
CA GLN A 96 5.31 -4.81 -10.27
C GLN A 96 4.88 -3.96 -11.47
N THR A 97 5.33 -2.71 -11.53
CA THR A 97 4.99 -1.81 -12.64
C THR A 97 5.68 -2.26 -13.92
N GLU A 98 6.94 -2.66 -13.85
CA GLU A 98 7.71 -3.20 -14.98
C GLU A 98 7.12 -4.51 -15.48
N ILE A 99 6.77 -5.47 -14.60
CA ILE A 99 6.13 -6.74 -14.97
C ILE A 99 4.78 -6.50 -15.68
N ARG A 100 3.98 -5.53 -15.21
CA ARG A 100 2.70 -5.18 -15.86
C ARG A 100 2.93 -4.55 -17.23
N PHE A 101 3.90 -3.65 -17.35
CA PHE A 101 4.28 -3.05 -18.63
C PHE A 101 4.88 -4.06 -19.62
N ALA A 102 5.67 -5.03 -19.15
CA ALA A 102 6.21 -6.10 -19.98
C ALA A 102 5.10 -7.01 -20.52
N ARG A 103 4.05 -7.25 -19.72
CA ARG A 103 2.93 -8.13 -20.10
C ARG A 103 1.86 -7.43 -20.96
N TRP A 104 1.55 -6.16 -20.70
CA TRP A 104 0.43 -5.45 -21.36
C TRP A 104 0.88 -4.33 -22.31
N GLY A 105 2.18 -3.97 -22.31
CA GLY A 105 2.76 -2.98 -23.22
C GLY A 105 2.02 -1.64 -23.16
N MET A 106 1.58 -1.16 -24.32
CA MET A 106 0.85 0.11 -24.46
C MET A 106 -0.51 0.12 -23.73
N TRP A 107 -1.16 -1.04 -23.58
CA TRP A 107 -2.48 -1.13 -22.91
C TRP A 107 -2.39 -0.83 -21.41
N SER A 108 -1.21 -0.95 -20.82
CA SER A 108 -0.93 -0.56 -19.43
C SER A 108 -1.27 0.92 -19.20
N LEU A 109 -1.04 1.79 -20.17
CA LEU A 109 -1.35 3.23 -20.07
C LEU A 109 -2.86 3.50 -20.12
N VAL A 110 -3.61 2.67 -20.85
CA VAL A 110 -5.06 2.79 -20.99
C VAL A 110 -5.75 2.32 -19.71
N VAL A 111 -5.48 1.08 -19.30
CA VAL A 111 -6.05 0.50 -18.07
C VAL A 111 -5.58 1.28 -16.84
N GLY A 112 -4.34 1.76 -16.88
CA GLY A 112 -3.74 2.42 -15.75
C GLY A 112 -4.40 3.72 -15.32
N LYS A 113 -5.13 4.40 -16.22
CA LYS A 113 -5.90 5.61 -15.88
C LYS A 113 -7.01 5.35 -14.87
N PHE A 114 -7.52 4.12 -14.79
CA PHE A 114 -8.57 3.74 -13.86
C PHE A 114 -8.04 3.28 -12.50
N ILE A 115 -6.72 3.14 -12.35
CA ILE A 115 -6.08 2.67 -11.12
C ILE A 115 -5.34 3.85 -10.48
N PRO A 116 -5.84 4.41 -9.37
CA PRO A 116 -5.18 5.49 -8.64
C PRO A 116 -3.73 5.12 -8.30
N GLY A 117 -2.81 6.08 -8.48
CA GLY A 117 -1.38 5.89 -8.23
C GLY A 117 -0.63 5.13 -9.33
N PHE A 118 -1.26 4.22 -10.06
CA PHE A 118 -0.62 3.60 -11.23
C PHE A 118 -0.65 4.54 -12.45
N SER A 119 -1.69 5.37 -12.60
CA SER A 119 -1.79 6.38 -13.65
C SER A 119 -0.65 7.42 -13.63
N THR A 120 -0.11 7.74 -12.46
CA THR A 120 1.00 8.71 -12.30
C THR A 120 2.37 8.07 -12.52
N VAL A 121 2.50 6.77 -12.23
CA VAL A 121 3.75 6.01 -12.35
C VAL A 121 3.94 5.40 -13.75
N ALA A 122 2.85 5.15 -14.48
CA ALA A 122 2.89 4.54 -15.80
C ALA A 122 3.59 5.41 -16.89
N PRO A 123 3.33 6.72 -17.01
CA PRO A 123 4.04 7.57 -17.98
C PRO A 123 5.56 7.63 -17.83
N PRO A 124 6.14 7.85 -16.63
CA PRO A 124 7.60 7.87 -16.49
C PRO A 124 8.22 6.50 -16.75
N VAL A 125 7.54 5.38 -16.43
CA VAL A 125 8.02 4.04 -16.78
C VAL A 125 8.06 3.85 -18.29
N ALA A 126 7.00 4.25 -19.01
CA ALA A 126 6.98 4.18 -20.48
C ALA A 126 8.14 4.96 -21.12
N GLY A 127 8.51 6.11 -20.54
CA GLY A 127 9.68 6.89 -20.94
C GLY A 127 11.01 6.19 -20.65
N ALA A 128 11.15 5.61 -19.45
CA ALA A 128 12.37 4.94 -19.00
C ALA A 128 12.69 3.67 -19.81
N ILE A 129 11.68 2.91 -20.25
CA ILE A 129 11.85 1.74 -21.11
C ILE A 129 12.00 2.07 -22.60
N GLY A 130 12.05 3.36 -22.96
CA GLY A 130 12.28 3.80 -24.33
C GLY A 130 11.11 3.59 -25.29
N MET A 131 9.86 3.57 -24.80
CA MET A 131 8.68 3.49 -25.66
C MET A 131 8.69 4.64 -26.68
N SER A 132 8.22 4.44 -27.92
CA SER A 132 8.17 5.53 -28.90
C SER A 132 7.10 6.57 -28.51
N ARG A 133 7.40 7.86 -28.72
CA ARG A 133 6.48 8.97 -28.39
C ARG A 133 5.10 8.80 -29.02
N ALA A 134 5.03 8.31 -30.26
CA ALA A 134 3.77 8.09 -30.97
C ALA A 134 2.90 7.02 -30.29
N ARG A 135 3.49 5.87 -29.90
CA ARG A 135 2.76 4.80 -29.20
C ARG A 135 2.29 5.25 -27.81
N PHE A 136 3.16 5.98 -27.11
CA PHE A 136 2.84 6.56 -25.81
C PHE A 136 1.67 7.54 -25.88
N LEU A 137 1.72 8.50 -26.83
CA LEU A 137 0.68 9.50 -27.01
C LEU A 137 -0.65 8.87 -27.41
N LEU A 138 -0.63 7.90 -28.34
CA LEU A 138 -1.84 7.19 -28.76
C LEU A 138 -2.50 6.47 -27.58
N ALA A 139 -1.73 5.68 -26.82
CA ALA A 139 -2.26 4.95 -25.67
C ALA A 139 -2.74 5.89 -24.56
N SER A 140 -1.99 6.95 -24.27
CA SER A 140 -2.36 7.95 -23.25
C SER A 140 -3.62 8.73 -23.66
N ALA A 141 -3.78 9.04 -24.95
CA ALA A 141 -4.95 9.72 -25.48
C ALA A 141 -6.19 8.84 -25.38
N ILE A 142 -6.08 7.55 -25.78
CA ILE A 142 -7.18 6.58 -25.64
C ILE A 142 -7.56 6.42 -24.17
N GLY A 143 -6.58 6.22 -23.28
CA GLY A 143 -6.82 6.11 -21.85
C GLY A 143 -7.49 7.36 -21.28
N ALA A 144 -7.00 8.56 -21.64
CA ALA A 144 -7.56 9.83 -21.17
C ALA A 144 -8.98 10.02 -21.67
N ALA A 145 -9.26 9.72 -22.94
CA ALA A 145 -10.57 9.85 -23.53
C ALA A 145 -11.58 8.89 -22.90
N LEU A 146 -11.20 7.63 -22.64
CA LEU A 146 -12.08 6.67 -21.97
C LEU A 146 -12.36 7.05 -20.52
N TRP A 147 -11.32 7.44 -19.77
CA TRP A 147 -11.44 7.83 -18.37
C TRP A 147 -12.26 9.11 -18.19
N ALA A 148 -11.91 10.18 -18.91
CA ALA A 148 -12.63 11.45 -18.84
C ALA A 148 -14.02 11.33 -19.47
N GLY A 149 -14.15 10.60 -20.58
CA GLY A 149 -15.42 10.34 -21.24
C GLY A 149 -16.40 9.62 -20.32
N LEU A 150 -15.95 8.60 -19.58
CA LEU A 150 -16.79 7.90 -18.60
C LEU A 150 -17.26 8.83 -17.48
N ALA A 151 -16.35 9.65 -16.93
CA ALA A 151 -16.69 10.62 -15.88
C ALA A 151 -17.66 11.69 -16.37
N LEU A 152 -17.43 12.27 -17.55
CA LEU A 152 -18.29 13.29 -18.14
C LEU A 152 -19.65 12.70 -18.53
N PHE A 153 -19.68 11.49 -19.11
CA PHE A 153 -20.92 10.80 -19.42
C PHE A 153 -21.74 10.51 -18.16
N ALA A 154 -21.11 10.02 -17.09
CA ALA A 154 -21.79 9.82 -15.81
C ALA A 154 -22.35 11.14 -15.25
N GLY A 155 -21.60 12.24 -15.34
CA GLY A 155 -22.07 13.57 -14.95
C GLY A 155 -23.29 14.04 -15.75
N TYR A 156 -23.25 13.84 -17.07
CA TYR A 156 -24.33 14.21 -17.97
C TYR A 156 -25.57 13.31 -17.84
N ALA A 157 -25.41 12.02 -17.53
CA ALA A 157 -26.52 11.08 -17.38
C ALA A 157 -27.20 11.18 -16.00
N LEU A 158 -26.43 11.52 -14.95
CA LEU A 158 -26.89 11.53 -13.56
C LEU A 158 -27.14 12.94 -13.01
N GLN A 159 -27.62 13.86 -13.85
CA GLN A 159 -27.79 15.29 -13.49
C GLN A 159 -28.63 15.45 -12.22
N THR A 160 -29.81 14.81 -12.19
CA THR A 160 -30.75 14.90 -11.07
C THR A 160 -30.18 14.35 -9.75
N GLN A 161 -29.38 13.29 -9.80
CA GLN A 161 -28.76 12.68 -8.63
C GLN A 161 -27.60 13.53 -8.10
N ILE A 162 -26.84 14.16 -9.01
CA ILE A 162 -25.77 15.10 -8.66
C ILE A 162 -26.36 16.33 -7.97
N ASP A 163 -27.44 16.91 -8.51
CA ASP A 163 -28.10 18.07 -7.92
C ASP A 163 -28.70 17.74 -6.54
N ALA A 164 -29.33 16.57 -6.39
CA ALA A 164 -29.83 16.09 -5.09
C ALA A 164 -28.67 15.89 -4.08
N GLY A 165 -27.54 15.34 -4.52
CA GLY A 165 -26.35 15.17 -3.68
C GLY A 165 -25.74 16.50 -3.24
N ILE A 166 -25.67 17.49 -4.12
CA ILE A 166 -25.20 18.84 -3.79
C ILE A 166 -26.17 19.52 -2.82
N ALA A 167 -27.47 19.38 -3.02
CA ALA A 167 -28.49 19.93 -2.11
C ALA A 167 -28.42 19.29 -0.72
N LEU A 168 -28.17 17.97 -0.63
CA LEU A 168 -27.95 17.30 0.64
C LEU A 168 -26.67 17.79 1.32
N LEU A 169 -25.58 17.95 0.56
CA LEU A 169 -24.31 18.45 1.06
C LEU A 169 -24.41 19.92 1.49
N SER A 170 -25.17 20.76 0.81
CA SER A 170 -25.38 22.15 1.22
C SER A 170 -26.25 22.23 2.49
N ALA A 171 -27.27 21.39 2.59
CA ALA A 171 -28.16 21.35 3.75
C ALA A 171 -27.53 20.70 5.00
N HIS A 172 -26.65 19.70 4.82
CA HIS A 172 -26.12 18.87 5.91
C HIS A 172 -24.59 18.78 5.94
N GLY A 173 -23.87 19.57 5.15
CA GLY A 173 -22.43 19.41 4.94
C GLY A 173 -21.61 19.42 6.22
N ILE A 174 -21.91 20.32 7.16
CA ILE A 174 -21.24 20.38 8.46
C ILE A 174 -21.46 19.10 9.27
N LYS A 175 -22.69 18.54 9.25
CA LYS A 175 -23.01 17.29 9.95
C LYS A 175 -22.31 16.09 9.32
N ILE A 176 -22.28 16.01 7.99
CA ILE A 176 -21.60 14.94 7.25
C ILE A 176 -20.10 14.98 7.53
N ILE A 177 -19.48 16.16 7.45
CA ILE A 177 -18.05 16.34 7.77
C ILE A 177 -17.78 15.95 9.23
N ALA A 178 -18.61 16.38 10.17
CA ALA A 178 -18.45 16.04 11.58
C ALA A 178 -18.51 14.52 11.82
N VAL A 179 -19.47 13.81 11.20
CA VAL A 179 -19.56 12.35 11.28
C VAL A 179 -18.32 11.69 10.68
N PHE A 180 -17.86 12.16 9.52
CA PHE A 180 -16.68 11.59 8.87
C PHE A 180 -15.41 11.80 9.71
N VAL A 181 -15.24 12.99 10.31
CA VAL A 181 -14.14 13.30 11.23
C VAL A 181 -14.21 12.43 12.48
N LEU A 182 -15.41 12.20 13.05
CA LEU A 182 -15.59 11.32 14.21
C LEU A 182 -15.23 9.87 13.89
N ILE A 183 -15.64 9.36 12.73
CA ILE A 183 -15.27 8.01 12.27
C ILE A 183 -13.76 7.90 12.09
N LEU A 184 -13.14 8.87 11.42
CA LEU A 184 -11.70 8.89 11.19
C LEU A 184 -10.92 8.99 12.52
N ALA A 185 -11.37 9.83 13.44
CA ALA A 185 -10.79 9.97 14.77
C ALA A 185 -10.95 8.68 15.58
N GLY A 186 -12.12 8.05 15.57
CA GLY A 186 -12.36 6.77 16.22
C GLY A 186 -11.47 5.66 15.66
N TRP A 187 -11.32 5.59 14.33
CA TRP A 187 -10.39 4.66 13.68
C TRP A 187 -8.94 4.93 14.06
N LEU A 188 -8.51 6.20 14.11
CA LEU A 188 -7.16 6.58 14.49
C LEU A 188 -6.87 6.24 15.95
N VAL A 189 -7.80 6.55 16.86
CA VAL A 189 -7.72 6.18 18.28
C VAL A 189 -7.63 4.67 18.44
N TRP A 190 -8.48 3.92 17.74
CA TRP A 190 -8.46 2.45 17.78
C TRP A 190 -7.10 1.91 17.30
N LYS A 191 -6.56 2.44 16.20
CA LYS A 191 -5.26 2.05 15.66
C LYS A 191 -4.10 2.39 16.60
N ILE A 192 -4.13 3.57 17.22
CA ILE A 192 -3.13 3.97 18.23
C ILE A 192 -3.24 3.08 19.47
N TRP A 193 -4.46 2.77 19.91
CA TRP A 193 -4.69 1.87 21.04
C TRP A 193 -4.18 0.46 20.77
N GLN A 194 -4.43 -0.09 19.57
CA GLN A 194 -3.87 -1.37 19.15
C GLN A 194 -2.34 -1.35 19.15
N LYS A 195 -1.73 -0.29 18.61
CA LYS A 195 -0.27 -0.13 18.61
C LYS A 195 0.29 -0.08 20.03
N ARG A 196 -0.28 0.75 20.92
CA ARG A 196 0.16 0.87 22.31
C ARG A 196 -0.02 -0.44 23.08
N ARG A 197 -1.16 -1.12 22.89
CA ARG A 197 -1.41 -2.44 23.49
C ARG A 197 -0.36 -3.46 23.04
N PHE A 198 0.02 -3.42 21.77
CA PHE A 198 1.07 -4.29 21.26
C PHE A 198 2.45 -3.92 21.81
N GLU A 199 2.79 -2.64 21.93
CA GLU A 199 4.05 -2.19 22.54
C GLU A 199 4.16 -2.60 24.02
N THR A 200 3.06 -2.55 24.78
CA THR A 200 3.00 -3.08 26.15
C THR A 200 3.18 -4.60 26.18
N LEU A 201 2.70 -5.32 25.17
CA LEU A 201 2.97 -6.76 25.05
C LEU A 201 4.44 -7.02 24.63
N ALA A 202 5.02 -6.15 23.81
CA ALA A 202 6.40 -6.29 23.32
C ALA A 202 7.49 -6.04 24.38
N SER A 203 7.14 -5.61 25.60
CA SER A 203 8.12 -5.38 26.68
C SER A 203 8.64 -6.66 27.35
N ILE A 204 8.36 -7.84 26.80
CA ILE A 204 8.96 -9.09 27.28
C ILE A 204 10.46 -9.09 26.97
N PRO A 205 11.33 -9.57 27.87
CA PRO A 205 12.75 -9.76 27.57
C PRO A 205 12.95 -10.63 26.33
N HIS A 206 13.70 -10.13 25.36
CA HIS A 206 14.08 -10.91 24.18
C HIS A 206 15.42 -11.60 24.43
N ILE A 207 15.62 -12.75 23.81
CA ILE A 207 16.92 -13.42 23.74
C ILE A 207 17.55 -13.12 22.38
N SER A 208 18.82 -12.73 22.36
CA SER A 208 19.53 -12.51 21.10
C SER A 208 19.91 -13.84 20.45
N ALA A 209 20.04 -13.87 19.12
CA ALA A 209 20.47 -15.08 18.41
C ALA A 209 21.86 -15.57 18.85
N ASN A 210 22.75 -14.65 19.23
CA ASN A 210 24.08 -14.99 19.76
C ASN A 210 24.01 -15.62 21.16
N GLU A 211 23.15 -15.11 22.04
CA GLU A 211 22.93 -15.68 23.37
C GLU A 211 22.32 -17.08 23.27
N LEU A 212 21.35 -17.28 22.37
CA LEU A 212 20.78 -18.60 22.09
C LEU A 212 21.84 -19.58 21.55
N LEU A 213 22.74 -19.11 20.68
CA LEU A 213 23.86 -19.91 20.20
C LEU A 213 24.82 -20.30 21.34
N GLN A 214 25.13 -19.39 22.26
CA GLN A 214 25.94 -19.69 23.44
C GLN A 214 25.30 -20.77 24.33
N LEU A 215 24.00 -20.67 24.60
CA LEU A 215 23.27 -21.69 25.37
C LEU A 215 23.32 -23.07 24.69
N LYS A 216 23.18 -23.09 23.35
CA LYS A 216 23.34 -24.33 22.57
C LYS A 216 24.73 -24.92 22.72
N LEU A 217 25.78 -24.10 22.64
CA LEU A 217 27.17 -24.54 22.80
C LEU A 217 27.48 -25.07 24.22
N LEU A 218 26.78 -24.55 25.24
CA LEU A 218 26.88 -25.02 26.63
C LEU A 218 26.05 -26.28 26.91
N GLY A 219 25.31 -26.80 25.92
CA GLY A 219 24.42 -27.95 26.09
C GLY A 219 23.15 -27.64 26.89
N GLN A 220 22.82 -26.36 27.07
CA GLN A 220 21.67 -25.88 27.85
C GLN A 220 20.60 -25.31 26.91
N MET A 221 20.20 -26.10 25.91
CA MET A 221 19.29 -25.61 24.88
C MET A 221 17.87 -25.43 25.44
N PRO A 222 17.27 -24.22 25.36
CA PRO A 222 15.88 -23.99 25.71
C PRO A 222 14.92 -24.78 24.81
N GLN A 223 13.68 -24.99 25.27
CA GLN A 223 12.61 -25.49 24.41
C GLN A 223 12.26 -24.44 23.36
N VAL A 224 12.32 -24.80 22.09
CA VAL A 224 12.07 -23.85 21.00
C VAL A 224 10.70 -24.07 20.38
N ILE A 225 9.95 -22.98 20.19
CA ILE A 225 8.67 -22.98 19.51
C ILE A 225 8.79 -22.15 18.23
N ASP A 226 8.66 -22.82 17.09
CA ASP A 226 8.65 -22.20 15.76
C ASP A 226 7.21 -21.86 15.37
N LEU A 227 6.93 -20.57 15.22
CA LEU A 227 5.59 -20.06 14.88
C LEU A 227 5.42 -19.80 13.38
N ARG A 228 6.38 -20.20 12.55
CA ARG A 228 6.30 -20.07 11.09
C ARG A 228 5.30 -21.07 10.52
N SER A 229 4.75 -20.75 9.36
CA SER A 229 3.90 -21.70 8.62
C SER A 229 4.74 -22.87 8.10
N HIS A 230 4.14 -24.06 8.01
CA HIS A 230 4.81 -25.22 7.44
C HIS A 230 5.35 -24.99 6.02
N ALA A 231 4.71 -24.12 5.23
CA ALA A 231 5.21 -23.75 3.91
C ALA A 231 6.54 -23.00 3.99
N LEU A 232 6.64 -22.01 4.89
CA LEU A 232 7.85 -21.22 5.07
C LEU A 232 9.00 -22.07 5.64
N ILE A 233 8.71 -22.98 6.57
CA ILE A 233 9.69 -23.91 7.13
C ILE A 233 10.29 -24.80 6.03
N ARG A 234 9.45 -25.31 5.10
CA ARG A 234 9.94 -26.10 3.95
C ARG A 234 10.83 -25.28 3.03
N GLU A 235 10.56 -23.99 2.85
CA GLU A 235 11.32 -23.13 1.95
C GLU A 235 12.66 -22.65 2.56
N THR A 236 12.71 -22.47 3.88
CA THR A 236 13.83 -21.78 4.54
C THR A 236 14.63 -22.67 5.50
N GLY A 237 14.21 -23.92 5.68
CA GLY A 237 14.83 -24.87 6.59
C GLY A 237 14.19 -24.85 7.98
N ALA A 238 14.32 -25.97 8.68
CA ALA A 238 13.74 -26.17 9.99
C ALA A 238 14.77 -25.91 11.10
N PHE A 239 14.30 -25.34 12.20
CA PHE A 239 15.08 -25.29 13.44
C PHE A 239 15.09 -26.70 14.06
N PRO A 240 16.26 -27.26 14.40
CA PRO A 240 16.34 -28.61 14.98
C PRO A 240 15.54 -28.73 16.28
N ASP A 241 14.72 -29.77 16.39
CA ASP A 241 13.93 -30.10 17.59
C ASP A 241 12.94 -29.02 18.05
N ALA A 242 12.60 -28.07 17.18
CA ALA A 242 11.59 -27.05 17.49
C ALA A 242 10.15 -27.59 17.36
N LEU A 243 9.32 -27.23 18.33
CA LEU A 243 7.88 -27.48 18.30
C LEU A 243 7.21 -26.47 17.36
N VAL A 244 6.49 -26.94 16.35
CA VAL A 244 5.87 -26.09 15.34
C VAL A 244 4.40 -25.87 15.68
N THR A 245 3.96 -24.62 15.78
CA THR A 245 2.53 -24.28 15.95
C THR A 245 2.23 -22.87 15.42
N HIS A 246 0.99 -22.41 15.51
CA HIS A 246 0.62 -21.03 15.26
C HIS A 246 0.46 -20.27 16.59
N ALA A 247 0.74 -18.96 16.60
CA ALA A 247 0.68 -18.16 17.83
C ALA A 247 -0.69 -18.21 18.54
N SER A 248 -1.78 -18.41 17.79
CA SER A 248 -3.14 -18.56 18.33
C SER A 248 -3.40 -19.90 19.04
N HIS A 249 -2.64 -20.94 18.71
CA HIS A 249 -2.82 -22.31 19.22
C HIS A 249 -1.69 -22.73 20.16
N VAL A 250 -0.78 -21.83 20.53
CA VAL A 250 0.35 -22.17 21.42
C VAL A 250 -0.11 -22.68 22.79
N GLY A 251 -1.30 -22.27 23.25
CA GLY A 251 -1.87 -22.75 24.51
C GLY A 251 -2.17 -24.26 24.50
N GLU A 252 -2.40 -24.85 23.33
CA GLU A 252 -2.63 -26.30 23.19
C GLU A 252 -1.35 -27.11 23.41
N LEU A 253 -0.18 -26.50 23.20
CA LEU A 253 1.12 -27.12 23.47
C LEU A 253 1.50 -27.11 24.95
N ALA A 254 0.75 -26.40 25.82
CA ALA A 254 1.13 -26.23 27.22
C ALA A 254 1.30 -27.56 27.97
N SER A 255 0.58 -28.62 27.59
CA SER A 255 0.72 -29.95 28.20
C SER A 255 1.96 -30.73 27.74
N GLN A 256 2.60 -30.30 26.64
CA GLN A 256 3.79 -30.95 26.07
C GLN A 256 5.09 -30.25 26.48
N LEU A 257 4.99 -29.05 27.06
CA LEU A 257 6.11 -28.21 27.45
C LEU A 257 6.50 -28.47 28.90
N ASP A 258 7.81 -28.54 29.16
CA ASP A 258 8.35 -28.59 30.53
C ASP A 258 8.31 -27.18 31.15
N GLN A 259 7.63 -27.01 32.28
CA GLN A 259 7.55 -25.74 32.99
C GLN A 259 8.87 -25.32 33.65
N GLY A 260 9.78 -26.25 33.90
CA GLY A 260 11.08 -25.99 34.52
C GLY A 260 12.18 -25.52 33.57
N GLN A 261 11.95 -25.56 32.26
CA GLN A 261 12.93 -25.17 31.25
C GLN A 261 12.57 -23.83 30.60
N ALA A 262 13.60 -23.09 30.20
CA ALA A 262 13.44 -21.88 29.41
C ALA A 262 12.77 -22.21 28.07
N ILE A 263 11.91 -21.31 27.59
CA ILE A 263 11.21 -21.42 26.31
C ILE A 263 11.59 -20.24 25.42
N VAL A 264 11.95 -20.53 24.18
CA VAL A 264 12.23 -19.53 23.15
C VAL A 264 11.20 -19.65 22.04
N THR A 265 10.45 -18.57 21.81
CA THR A 265 9.50 -18.48 20.70
C THR A 265 10.10 -17.65 19.58
N PHE A 266 9.94 -18.05 18.33
CA PHE A 266 10.31 -17.20 17.20
C PHE A 266 9.29 -17.29 16.06
N CYS A 267 9.27 -16.28 15.21
CA CYS A 267 8.39 -16.21 14.05
C CYS A 267 9.10 -15.54 12.87
N ALA A 268 8.39 -15.40 11.75
CA ALA A 268 8.82 -14.60 10.60
C ALA A 268 7.89 -13.39 10.40
N CYS A 269 7.39 -12.82 11.50
CA CYS A 269 6.46 -11.69 11.47
C CYS A 269 7.22 -10.37 11.73
N PRO A 270 6.71 -9.23 11.22
CA PRO A 270 7.28 -7.92 11.53
C PRO A 270 7.33 -7.68 13.05
N ALA A 271 8.48 -7.21 13.54
CA ALA A 271 8.73 -6.90 14.95
C ALA A 271 8.36 -8.06 15.91
N ASP A 272 8.58 -9.30 15.47
CA ASP A 272 8.42 -10.52 16.27
C ASP A 272 7.02 -10.70 16.88
N ALA A 273 5.99 -10.10 16.25
CA ALA A 273 4.65 -10.00 16.82
C ALA A 273 4.01 -11.34 17.21
N GLY A 274 4.16 -12.36 16.36
CA GLY A 274 3.67 -13.70 16.66
C GLY A 274 4.39 -14.34 17.85
N ALA A 275 5.71 -14.17 17.92
CA ALA A 275 6.54 -14.69 19.01
C ALA A 275 6.22 -14.02 20.34
N ILE A 276 6.09 -12.69 20.36
CA ILE A 276 5.67 -11.91 21.53
C ILE A 276 4.29 -12.36 22.02
N GLN A 277 3.33 -12.54 21.11
CA GLN A 277 1.98 -12.99 21.47
C GLN A 277 2.00 -14.40 22.07
N ALA A 278 2.79 -15.31 21.50
CA ALA A 278 2.92 -16.66 22.01
C ALA A 278 3.58 -16.68 23.40
N ALA A 279 4.64 -15.91 23.58
CA ALA A 279 5.34 -15.77 24.85
C ALA A 279 4.40 -15.28 25.97
N HIS A 280 3.60 -14.24 25.70
CA HIS A 280 2.57 -13.77 26.64
C HIS A 280 1.53 -14.83 26.99
N THR A 281 1.10 -15.61 26.00
CA THR A 281 0.11 -16.66 26.21
C THR A 281 0.66 -17.74 27.13
N LEU A 282 1.92 -18.15 26.94
CA LEU A 282 2.60 -19.11 27.81
C LEU A 282 2.86 -18.54 29.21
N GLN A 283 3.29 -17.28 29.33
CA GLN A 283 3.45 -16.64 30.64
C GLN A 283 2.14 -16.61 31.45
N LYS A 284 1.00 -16.39 30.79
CA LYS A 284 -0.33 -16.47 31.44
C LYS A 284 -0.72 -17.88 31.88
N LEU A 285 -0.16 -18.92 31.25
CA LEU A 285 -0.37 -20.33 31.59
C LEU A 285 0.61 -20.82 32.68
N GLY A 286 1.49 -19.95 33.18
CA GLY A 286 2.38 -20.23 34.32
C GLY A 286 3.85 -20.47 33.96
N PHE A 287 4.24 -20.36 32.69
CA PHE A 287 5.65 -20.49 32.28
C PHE A 287 6.44 -19.23 32.65
N THR A 288 7.52 -19.37 33.43
CA THR A 288 8.23 -18.21 34.02
C THR A 288 9.36 -17.66 33.17
N ASP A 289 10.03 -18.49 32.35
CA ASP A 289 11.13 -18.06 31.46
C ASP A 289 10.75 -18.31 30.00
N VAL A 290 10.01 -17.36 29.42
CA VAL A 290 9.61 -17.39 28.00
C VAL A 290 10.10 -16.12 27.31
N ARG A 291 11.00 -16.27 26.34
CA ARG A 291 11.70 -15.16 25.68
C ARG A 291 11.56 -15.25 24.16
N PRO A 292 11.00 -14.22 23.50
CA PRO A 292 11.03 -14.15 22.04
C PRO A 292 12.47 -14.01 21.52
N LEU A 293 12.78 -14.66 20.41
CA LEU A 293 14.04 -14.47 19.71
C LEU A 293 14.05 -13.10 19.00
N GLU A 294 15.01 -12.25 19.35
CA GLU A 294 15.17 -10.93 18.76
C GLU A 294 15.51 -11.03 17.26
N GLY A 295 14.68 -10.40 16.40
CA GLY A 295 14.84 -10.47 14.95
C GLY A 295 14.39 -11.80 14.34
N GLY A 296 13.74 -12.65 15.14
CA GLY A 296 13.07 -13.87 14.70
C GLY A 296 13.97 -14.85 13.95
N PHE A 297 13.38 -15.57 13.00
CA PHE A 297 14.11 -16.57 12.21
C PHE A 297 15.24 -15.96 11.36
N GLU A 298 15.09 -14.71 10.89
CA GLU A 298 16.10 -14.07 10.04
C GLU A 298 17.42 -13.88 10.78
N ALA A 299 17.37 -13.44 12.05
CA ALA A 299 18.56 -13.30 12.88
C ALA A 299 19.28 -14.63 13.09
N TRP A 300 18.54 -15.71 13.31
CA TRP A 300 19.12 -17.05 13.43
C TRP A 300 19.71 -17.56 12.11
N ASN A 301 19.01 -17.33 11.00
CA ASN A 301 19.46 -17.76 9.68
C ASN A 301 20.76 -17.06 9.25
N GLN A 302 20.94 -15.79 9.63
CA GLN A 302 22.21 -15.08 9.42
C GLN A 302 23.38 -15.73 10.18
N LEU A 303 23.14 -16.21 11.41
CA LEU A 303 24.16 -16.98 12.13
C LEU A 303 24.40 -18.36 11.51
N ALA A 304 23.35 -19.04 11.05
CA ALA A 304 23.47 -20.33 10.38
C ALA A 304 24.30 -20.26 9.08
N ALA A 305 24.31 -19.10 8.40
CA ALA A 305 25.16 -18.89 7.23
C ALA A 305 26.67 -18.92 7.57
N THR A 306 27.05 -18.61 8.81
CA THR A 306 28.45 -18.62 9.28
C THR A 306 28.78 -19.84 10.15
N HIS A 307 27.77 -20.55 10.66
CA HIS A 307 27.91 -21.73 11.52
C HIS A 307 27.11 -22.92 10.94
N PRO A 308 27.76 -23.81 10.17
CA PRO A 308 27.07 -24.96 9.58
C PRO A 308 26.53 -25.91 10.66
N GLY A 309 25.32 -26.46 10.45
CA GLY A 309 24.64 -27.36 11.39
C GLY A 309 23.66 -26.69 12.36
N LEU A 310 23.43 -25.38 12.24
CA LEU A 310 22.40 -24.68 13.02
C LEU A 310 20.97 -24.84 12.48
N LEU A 311 20.81 -25.28 11.22
CA LEU A 311 19.52 -25.53 10.58
C LEU A 311 19.51 -26.91 9.92
N ILE A 312 18.34 -27.54 9.91
CA ILE A 312 18.07 -28.69 9.05
C ILE A 312 17.84 -28.14 7.64
N PRO A 313 18.70 -28.52 6.66
CA PRO A 313 18.61 -27.98 5.31
C PRO A 313 17.29 -28.37 4.65
N VAL A 314 16.85 -27.53 3.70
CA VAL A 314 15.70 -27.81 2.85
C VAL A 314 15.96 -29.11 2.08
N VAL A 315 15.10 -30.11 2.27
CA VAL A 315 15.13 -31.30 1.45
C VAL A 315 14.62 -30.89 0.07
N ALA A 316 15.51 -30.98 -0.94
CA ALA A 316 15.19 -30.68 -2.33
C ALA A 316 14.12 -31.63 -2.90
#